data_AF-A0AAE1NJP4-F1
#
_entry.id   AF-A0AAE1NJP4-F1
#
_cell.length_a   1.000
_cell.length_b   1.000
_cell.length_c   1.000
_cell.angle_alpha   90.00
_cell.angle_beta   90.00
_cell.angle_gamma   90.00
#
_symmetry.space_group_name_H-M   'P 1'
#
loop_
_entity.id
_entity.type
_entity.pdbx_description
1 polymer ?
#
loop_
_entity_poly.entity_id
_entity_poly.type
_entity_poly.pdbx_seq_one_letter_code
_entity_poly.pdbx_strand_id
1 'polypeptide(L)'
;MPLQINFTQFVTFALLHMPQEPHWEPFTKLCSPCDISYQYIIFLDTLTEDLQFLMSALNISTINLKTRDNRGPREGVAASDDLTLDPDLLQYYLQLPPYLMAKVLHTYTLDIKVLGYQVPEVLDAIAT
;
A
#
# COMPACT_ATOMS: atom_id res chain seq x y z
N MET A 1 6.83 -30.57 14.59
CA MET A 1 5.69 -29.62 14.65
C MET A 1 6.01 -28.47 13.72
N PRO A 2 5.16 -28.15 12.73
CA PRO A 2 5.33 -26.92 11.97
C PRO A 2 5.16 -25.72 12.90
N LEU A 3 6.00 -24.70 12.75
CA LEU A 3 5.88 -23.45 13.48
C LEU A 3 4.60 -22.76 13.02
N GLN A 4 3.62 -22.57 13.91
CA GLN A 4 2.41 -21.82 13.60
C GLN A 4 2.62 -20.37 14.00
N ILE A 5 2.85 -19.50 13.02
CA ILE A 5 3.04 -18.05 13.21
C ILE A 5 1.68 -17.37 13.15
N ASN A 6 1.33 -16.60 14.17
CA ASN A 6 0.13 -15.76 14.15
C ASN A 6 0.43 -14.37 13.57
N PHE A 7 -0.62 -13.61 13.26
CA PHE A 7 -0.47 -12.31 12.62
C PHE A 7 0.33 -11.30 13.46
N THR A 8 0.12 -11.25 14.77
CA THR A 8 0.87 -10.37 15.68
C THR A 8 2.37 -10.69 15.67
N GLN A 9 2.73 -11.97 15.64
CA GLN A 9 4.12 -12.41 15.51
C GLN A 9 4.71 -12.03 14.15
N PHE A 10 3.94 -12.20 13.07
CA PHE A 10 4.33 -11.77 11.74
C PHE A 10 4.60 -10.26 11.68
N VAL A 11 3.67 -9.42 12.17
CA VAL A 11 3.82 -7.96 12.18
C VAL A 11 5.00 -7.53 13.05
N THR A 12 5.18 -8.17 14.22
CA THR A 12 6.34 -7.91 15.08
C THR A 12 7.65 -8.23 14.35
N PHE A 13 7.72 -9.39 13.70
CA PHE A 13 8.88 -9.79 12.92
C PHE A 13 9.14 -8.79 11.79
N ALA A 14 8.11 -8.41 11.04
CA ALA A 14 8.21 -7.49 9.92
C ALA A 14 8.73 -6.11 10.35
N LEU A 15 8.18 -5.55 11.43
CA LEU A 15 8.63 -4.27 11.98
C LEU A 15 10.06 -4.30 12.56
N LEU A 16 10.56 -5.47 12.96
CA LEU A 16 11.92 -5.64 13.48
C LEU A 16 12.95 -5.83 12.35
N HIS A 17 12.58 -6.53 11.29
CA HIS A 17 13.50 -6.89 10.20
C HIS A 17 13.30 -6.04 8.93
N MET A 18 12.32 -5.14 8.92
CA MET A 18 12.04 -4.23 7.81
C MET A 18 13.28 -3.54 7.22
N PRO A 19 14.22 -3.00 8.03
CA PRO A 19 15.41 -2.33 7.49
C PRO A 19 16.34 -3.24 6.67
N GLN A 20 16.16 -4.56 6.77
CA GLN A 20 16.97 -5.56 6.06
C GLN A 20 16.24 -6.13 4.85
N GLU A 21 14.94 -5.85 4.69
CA GLU A 21 14.12 -6.41 3.63
C GLU A 21 13.48 -5.29 2.78
N PRO A 22 14.04 -4.99 1.59
CA PRO A 22 13.62 -3.85 0.79
C PRO A 22 12.16 -3.96 0.32
N HIS A 23 11.57 -5.15 0.28
CA HIS A 23 10.17 -5.35 -0.06
C HIS A 23 9.19 -4.71 0.93
N TRP A 24 9.60 -4.44 2.17
CA TRP A 24 8.75 -3.84 3.20
C TRP A 24 9.09 -2.39 3.48
N GLU A 25 10.17 -1.88 2.91
CA GLU A 25 10.59 -0.50 3.08
C GLU A 25 9.56 0.47 2.48
N PRO A 26 9.23 1.59 3.16
CA PRO A 26 8.33 2.60 2.62
C PRO A 26 8.76 3.09 1.24
N PHE A 27 7.77 3.28 0.37
CA PHE A 27 7.91 3.81 -0.99
C PHE A 27 8.68 5.13 -1.00
N THR A 28 8.36 6.04 -0.08
CA THR A 28 9.02 7.36 0.00
C THR A 28 10.52 7.25 0.27
N LYS A 29 10.98 6.20 0.96
CA LYS A 29 12.40 5.97 1.16
C LYS A 29 13.04 5.29 -0.05
N LEU A 30 12.41 4.27 -0.61
CA LEU A 30 12.93 3.54 -1.78
C LEU A 30 13.05 4.43 -3.01
N CYS A 31 12.05 5.28 -3.25
CA CYS A 31 11.99 6.12 -4.44
C CYS A 31 12.55 7.53 -4.19
N SER A 32 12.75 7.95 -2.94
CA SER A 32 13.32 9.28 -2.61
C SER A 32 12.73 10.42 -3.46
N PRO A 33 11.39 10.59 -3.49
CA PRO A 33 10.71 11.51 -4.43
C PRO A 33 11.06 12.98 -4.20
N CYS A 34 11.63 13.31 -3.03
CA CYS A 34 12.13 14.65 -2.73
C CYS A 34 13.54 14.91 -3.29
N ASP A 35 14.35 13.86 -3.47
CA ASP A 35 15.76 13.98 -3.86
C ASP A 35 15.96 13.71 -5.37
N ILE A 36 15.05 12.95 -5.98
CA ILE A 36 15.08 12.61 -7.40
C ILE A 36 14.00 13.42 -8.14
N SER A 37 14.43 14.15 -9.17
CA SER A 37 13.54 14.92 -10.05
C SER A 37 12.86 14.02 -11.09
N TYR A 38 11.82 13.30 -10.66
CA TYR A 38 10.99 12.50 -11.56
C TYR A 38 10.19 13.40 -12.51
N GLN A 39 10.15 13.05 -13.79
CA GLN A 39 9.22 13.69 -14.74
C GLN A 39 7.79 13.17 -14.55
N TYR A 40 7.65 11.91 -14.12
CA TYR A 40 6.37 11.24 -13.92
C TYR A 40 6.46 10.30 -12.72
N ILE A 41 5.38 10.23 -11.94
CA ILE A 41 5.13 9.24 -10.89
C ILE A 41 3.78 8.61 -11.23
N ILE A 42 3.70 7.28 -11.20
CA ILE A 42 2.50 6.52 -11.57
C ILE A 42 2.08 5.62 -10.42
N PHE A 43 0.77 5.34 -10.32
CA PHE A 43 0.20 4.49 -9.28
C PHE A 43 -0.35 3.20 -9.87
N LEU A 44 -0.23 2.10 -9.12
CA LEU A 44 -0.77 0.81 -9.56
C LEU A 44 -2.30 0.80 -9.63
N ASP A 45 -2.93 1.61 -8.79
CA ASP A 45 -4.39 1.75 -8.73
C ASP A 45 -4.93 2.46 -9.98
N THR A 46 -4.18 3.41 -10.55
CA THR A 46 -4.53 4.16 -11.77
C THR A 46 -3.66 3.79 -12.97
N LEU A 47 -3.07 2.59 -12.95
CA LEU A 47 -2.02 2.19 -13.91
C LEU A 47 -2.47 2.34 -15.37
N THR A 48 -3.72 2.01 -15.68
CA THR A 48 -4.22 2.08 -17.05
C THR A 48 -4.31 3.54 -17.54
N GLU A 49 -4.85 4.46 -16.76
CA GLU A 49 -4.92 5.90 -17.09
C GLU A 49 -3.53 6.51 -17.14
N ASP A 50 -2.68 6.18 -16.16
CA ASP A 50 -1.32 6.68 -16.08
C ASP A 50 -0.52 6.28 -17.32
N LEU A 51 -0.67 5.04 -17.79
CA LEU A 51 -0.02 4.58 -19.01
C LEU A 51 -0.61 5.24 -20.27
N GLN A 52 -1.92 5.48 -20.34
CA GLN A 52 -2.52 6.23 -21.45
C GLN A 52 -2.02 7.68 -21.51
N PHE A 53 -1.88 8.33 -20.36
CA PHE A 53 -1.30 9.66 -20.25
C PHE A 53 0.17 9.66 -20.70
N LEU A 54 0.98 8.72 -20.21
CA LEU A 54 2.38 8.59 -20.59
C LEU A 54 2.57 8.32 -22.08
N MET A 55 1.73 7.47 -22.69
CA MET A 55 1.79 7.23 -24.13
C MET A 55 1.60 8.53 -24.93
N SER A 56 0.61 9.34 -24.52
CA SER A 56 0.33 10.63 -25.15
C SER A 56 1.49 11.61 -24.93
N ALA A 57 2.00 11.73 -23.70
CA ALA A 57 3.08 12.63 -23.34
C ALA A 57 4.41 12.30 -24.04
N LEU A 58 4.67 11.02 -24.31
CA LEU A 58 5.89 10.52 -24.93
C LEU A 58 5.75 10.27 -26.44
N ASN A 59 4.62 10.62 -27.05
CA ASN A 59 4.31 10.34 -28.46
C ASN A 59 4.47 8.87 -28.86
N ILE A 60 4.12 7.95 -27.96
CA ILE A 60 4.15 6.50 -28.20
C ILE A 60 2.81 6.09 -28.83
N SER A 61 2.85 5.72 -30.10
CA SER A 61 1.66 5.39 -30.89
C SER A 61 1.17 3.96 -30.73
N THR A 62 2.04 3.02 -30.32
CA THR A 62 1.67 1.61 -30.14
C THR A 62 2.41 1.01 -28.95
N ILE A 63 1.65 0.40 -28.05
CA ILE A 63 2.20 -0.50 -27.04
C ILE A 63 1.14 -1.55 -26.71
N ASN A 64 1.54 -2.78 -26.48
CA ASN A 64 0.61 -3.84 -26.09
C ASN A 64 0.40 -3.79 -24.57
N LEU A 65 -0.45 -2.86 -24.11
CA LEU A 65 -0.87 -2.80 -22.72
C LEU A 65 -1.79 -3.98 -22.42
N LYS A 66 -1.21 -5.12 -22.08
CA LYS A 66 -1.93 -6.15 -21.31
C LYS A 66 -1.90 -5.76 -19.84
N THR A 67 -2.50 -4.62 -19.50
CA THR A 67 -2.66 -4.26 -18.09
C THR A 67 -3.81 -5.07 -17.52
N ARG A 68 -3.57 -5.72 -16.37
CA ARG A 68 -4.68 -6.18 -15.54
C ARG A 68 -5.20 -4.94 -14.84
N ASP A 69 -6.48 -4.64 -14.98
CA ASP A 69 -7.10 -3.61 -14.16
C ASP A 69 -7.04 -4.07 -12.70
N ASN A 70 -6.20 -3.42 -11.89
CA ASN A 70 -6.10 -3.68 -10.47
C ASN A 70 -7.28 -3.04 -9.69
N ARG A 71 -8.10 -2.22 -10.36
CA ARG A 71 -9.42 -1.77 -9.87
C ARG A 71 -10.53 -2.75 -10.21
N GLY A 72 -10.21 -3.90 -10.81
CA GLY A 72 -11.17 -4.97 -11.01
C GLY A 72 -11.80 -5.37 -9.68
N PRO A 73 -13.10 -5.70 -9.65
CA PRO A 73 -13.72 -6.17 -8.43
C PRO A 73 -12.96 -7.41 -8.00
N ARG A 74 -12.33 -7.38 -6.82
CA ARG A 74 -12.35 -8.61 -6.02
C ARG A 74 -13.83 -8.97 -5.97
N GLU A 75 -14.22 -10.22 -6.23
CA GLU A 75 -15.59 -10.62 -5.97
C GLU A 75 -15.96 -10.12 -4.56
N GLY A 76 -16.82 -9.08 -4.49
CA GLY A 76 -17.21 -8.42 -3.23
C GLY A 76 -16.66 -7.00 -2.92
N VAL A 77 -15.71 -6.41 -3.67
CA VAL A 77 -15.19 -5.06 -3.35
C VAL A 77 -15.15 -4.18 -4.61
N ALA A 78 -16.06 -3.21 -4.69
CA ALA A 78 -16.00 -2.18 -5.71
C ALA A 78 -14.71 -1.36 -5.51
N ALA A 79 -14.07 -0.94 -6.60
CA ALA A 79 -13.09 0.14 -6.56
C ALA A 79 -13.79 1.43 -6.14
N SER A 80 -13.96 1.60 -4.83
CA SER A 80 -14.32 2.86 -4.21
C SER A 80 -13.03 3.56 -3.82
N ASP A 81 -13.01 4.89 -3.99
CA ASP A 81 -12.07 5.79 -3.32
C ASP A 81 -12.09 5.64 -1.78
N ASP A 82 -13.07 4.89 -1.28
CA ASP A 82 -13.19 4.39 0.08
C ASP A 82 -12.43 3.06 0.18
N LEU A 83 -11.29 3.05 0.87
CA LEU A 83 -10.60 1.84 1.35
C LEU A 83 -11.50 1.14 2.37
N THR A 84 -12.62 0.58 1.93
CA THR A 84 -13.45 -0.27 2.76
C THR A 84 -12.60 -1.47 3.15
N LEU A 85 -12.18 -1.49 4.40
CA LEU A 85 -11.44 -2.60 4.96
C LEU A 85 -12.24 -3.87 4.73
N ASP A 86 -11.64 -4.80 3.98
CA ASP A 86 -12.15 -6.14 3.82
C ASP A 86 -12.46 -6.71 5.23
N PRO A 87 -13.72 -7.05 5.55
CA PRO A 87 -14.09 -7.56 6.86
C PRO A 87 -13.26 -8.77 7.29
N ASP A 88 -12.85 -9.61 6.32
CA ASP A 88 -12.02 -10.79 6.57
C ASP A 88 -10.57 -10.43 6.90
N LEU A 89 -10.11 -9.24 6.52
CA LEU A 89 -8.80 -8.71 6.89
C LEU A 89 -8.86 -7.94 8.22
N LEU A 90 -9.97 -7.25 8.50
CA LEU A 90 -10.14 -6.45 9.71
C LEU A 90 -9.88 -7.26 10.99
N GLN A 91 -10.35 -8.51 11.03
CA GLN A 91 -10.13 -9.40 12.18
C GLN A 91 -8.66 -9.57 12.56
N TYR A 92 -7.72 -9.50 11.60
CA TYR A 92 -6.29 -9.62 11.88
C TYR A 92 -5.74 -8.34 12.50
N TYR A 93 -6.16 -7.18 12.00
CA TYR A 93 -5.74 -5.88 12.55
C TYR A 93 -6.26 -5.66 13.97
N LEU A 94 -7.50 -6.09 14.26
CA LEU A 94 -8.09 -6.02 15.60
C LEU A 94 -7.33 -6.82 16.67
N GLN A 95 -6.51 -7.80 16.27
CA GLN A 95 -5.69 -8.60 17.19
C GLN A 95 -4.35 -7.94 17.52
N LEU A 96 -3.99 -6.85 16.83
CA LEU A 96 -2.72 -6.18 17.08
C LEU A 96 -2.79 -5.35 18.38
N PRO A 97 -1.78 -5.48 19.26
CA PRO A 97 -1.58 -4.52 20.35
C PRO A 97 -1.49 -3.08 19.83
N PRO A 98 -2.00 -2.08 20.58
CA PRO A 98 -2.00 -0.68 20.16
C PRO A 98 -0.64 -0.16 19.71
N TYR A 99 0.42 -0.50 20.46
CA TYR A 99 1.78 -0.07 20.14
C TYR A 99 2.29 -0.61 18.80
N LEU A 100 1.85 -1.80 18.36
CA LEU A 100 2.23 -2.34 17.05
C LEU A 100 1.49 -1.62 15.94
N MET A 101 0.19 -1.38 16.09
CA MET A 101 -0.59 -0.62 15.10
C MET A 101 -0.04 0.80 14.93
N ALA A 102 0.19 1.50 16.05
CA ALA A 102 0.81 2.81 16.04
C ALA A 102 2.16 2.80 15.32
N LYS A 103 2.98 1.77 15.54
CA LYS A 103 4.27 1.63 14.85
C LYS A 103 4.13 1.38 13.35
N VAL A 104 3.15 0.58 12.92
CA VAL A 104 2.84 0.37 11.48
C VAL A 104 2.42 1.69 10.84
N LEU A 105 1.43 2.39 11.41
CA LEU A 105 0.93 3.66 10.88
C LEU A 105 2.04 4.71 10.84
N HIS A 106 2.87 4.79 11.88
CA HIS A 106 4.02 5.69 11.92
C HIS A 106 5.03 5.37 10.81
N THR A 107 5.32 4.09 10.58
CA THR A 107 6.30 3.66 9.57
C THR A 107 5.89 4.09 8.15
N TYR A 108 4.60 3.98 7.82
CA TYR A 108 4.08 4.32 6.48
C TYR A 108 3.40 5.69 6.39
N THR A 109 3.56 6.56 7.39
CA THR A 109 2.84 7.85 7.46
C THR A 109 3.08 8.73 6.22
N LEU A 110 4.31 8.79 5.71
CA LEU A 110 4.62 9.59 4.53
C LEU A 110 4.00 9.00 3.27
N ASP A 111 4.07 7.67 3.11
CA ASP A 111 3.49 6.97 1.98
C ASP A 111 1.98 7.15 1.94
N ILE A 112 1.28 6.97 3.06
CA ILE A 112 -0.16 7.19 3.18
C ILE A 112 -0.54 8.59 2.66
N LYS A 113 0.23 9.62 3.04
CA LYS A 113 0.00 11.01 2.61
C LYS A 113 0.29 11.23 1.13
N VAL A 114 1.42 10.74 0.63
CA VAL A 114 1.84 10.93 -0.77
C VAL A 114 0.91 10.17 -1.72
N LEU A 115 0.43 9.00 -1.32
CA LEU A 115 -0.50 8.18 -2.08
C LEU A 115 -1.97 8.64 -1.92
N GLY A 116 -2.24 9.61 -1.06
CA GLY A 116 -3.59 10.13 -0.83
C GLY A 116 -4.53 9.15 -0.12
N TYR A 117 -4.00 8.13 0.54
CA TYR A 117 -4.80 7.16 1.28
C TYR A 117 -5.34 7.75 2.59
N GLN A 118 -6.54 7.33 2.96
CA GLN A 118 -7.14 7.62 4.26
C GLN A 118 -6.93 6.44 5.20
N VAL A 119 -6.54 6.72 6.44
CA VAL A 119 -6.48 5.68 7.48
C VAL A 119 -7.90 5.46 7.99
N PRO A 120 -8.45 4.22 7.89
CA PRO A 120 -9.77 3.93 8.42
C PRO A 120 -9.85 4.17 9.93
N GLU A 121 -10.94 4.78 10.40
CA GLU A 121 -11.13 5.16 11.81
C GLU A 121 -10.91 4.00 12.77
N VAL A 122 -11.32 2.79 12.37
CA VAL A 122 -11.13 1.56 13.18
C VAL A 122 -9.66 1.23 13.43
N LEU A 123 -8.76 1.50 12.48
CA LEU A 123 -7.33 1.25 12.65
C LEU A 123 -6.67 2.34 13.49
N ASP A 124 -7.10 3.59 13.31
CA ASP A 124 -6.63 4.71 14.13
C ASP A 124 -7.02 4.53 15.61
N ALA A 125 -8.24 4.03 15.86
CA ALA A 125 -8.71 3.70 17.21
C ALA A 125 -7.89 2.59 17.88
N ILE A 126 -7.36 1.62 17.13
CA ILE A 126 -6.47 0.58 17.68
C ILE A 126 -5.13 1.21 18.11
N ALA A 127 -4.65 2.23 17.40
CA ALA A 127 -3.34 2.85 17.64
C ALA A 127 -3.30 3.77 18.87
N THR A 128 -4.46 4.10 19.45
CA THR A 128 -4.61 5.02 20.60
C THR A 128 -4.70 4.26 21.91
#